data_AF-A0A7K3PE34-F1
#
_entry.id   AF-A0A7K3PE34-F1
#
_cell.length_a   1.000
_cell.length_b   1.000
_cell.length_c   1.000
_cell.angle_alpha   90.00
_cell.angle_beta   90.00
_cell.angle_gamma   90.00
#
_symmetry.space_group_name_H-M   'P 1'
#
loop_
_entity.id
_entity.type
_entity.pdbx_description
1 polymer ?
#
loop_
_entity_poly.entity_id
_entity_poly.type
_entity_poly.pdbx_seq_one_letter_code
_entity_poly.pdbx_strand_id
1 'polypeptide(L)'
;MQPRMENPAIVIPEASEPIQELYRASKLGGVPQTTLALVHLRCSQINGDSFCVSGDAQRAKEAGLSEEKLLAVGAWRDAPFYTEAERVALALAEAGTRLADRSEPLPDELWQEATKHYGEKELASVLLTIAVTNLFSRLNVTTRQPAGSREWDR
;
A
#
# COMPACT_ATOMS: atom_id res chain seq x y z
N MET A 1 -8.31 17.74 -11.88
CA MET A 1 -8.52 16.74 -12.96
C MET A 1 -9.94 16.21 -12.81
N GLN A 2 -10.70 16.06 -13.89
CA GLN A 2 -12.05 15.48 -13.81
C GLN A 2 -11.98 13.94 -13.91
N PRO A 3 -12.70 13.19 -13.05
CA PRO A 3 -12.84 11.74 -13.20
C PRO A 3 -13.43 11.35 -14.57
N ARG A 4 -13.05 10.18 -15.08
CA ARG A 4 -13.65 9.59 -16.29
C ARG A 4 -15.03 8.99 -16.00
N MET A 5 -15.23 8.53 -14.77
CA MET A 5 -16.47 7.98 -14.21
C MET A 5 -16.36 8.01 -12.69
N GLU A 6 -17.44 7.70 -11.99
CA GLU A 6 -17.37 7.36 -10.56
C GLU A 6 -16.50 6.12 -10.33
N ASN A 7 -15.93 5.99 -9.14
CA ASN A 7 -15.10 4.83 -8.82
C ASN A 7 -15.91 3.54 -9.06
N PRO A 8 -15.36 2.50 -9.75
CA PRO A 8 -16.13 1.30 -10.08
C PRO A 8 -16.74 0.58 -8.87
N ALA A 9 -16.11 0.66 -7.70
CA ALA A 9 -16.66 0.08 -6.47
C ALA A 9 -17.88 0.85 -5.92
N ILE A 10 -18.06 2.12 -6.32
CA ILE A 10 -19.26 2.92 -6.02
C ILE A 10 -20.36 2.62 -7.05
N VAL A 11 -19.99 2.47 -8.32
CA VAL A 11 -20.94 2.11 -9.40
C VAL A 11 -21.52 0.72 -9.18
N ILE A 12 -20.73 -0.23 -8.67
CA ILE A 12 -21.15 -1.58 -8.27
C ILE A 12 -21.09 -1.66 -6.75
N PRO A 13 -22.14 -1.23 -6.02
CA PRO A 13 -22.10 -1.11 -4.56
C PRO A 13 -21.82 -2.45 -3.85
N GLU A 14 -22.18 -3.57 -4.46
CA GLU A 14 -21.89 -4.93 -3.97
C GLU A 14 -20.39 -5.24 -3.90
N ALA A 15 -19.55 -4.49 -4.64
CA ALA A 15 -18.10 -4.64 -4.60
C ALA A 15 -17.46 -3.85 -3.44
N SER A 16 -18.09 -2.77 -2.97
CA SER A 16 -17.52 -1.86 -1.97
C SER A 16 -17.22 -2.57 -0.65
N GLU A 17 -18.21 -3.26 -0.08
CA GLU A 17 -18.05 -3.92 1.23
C GLU A 17 -17.00 -5.04 1.21
N PRO A 18 -17.00 -6.00 0.26
CA PRO A 18 -15.97 -7.02 0.17
C PRO A 18 -14.55 -6.47 0.02
N ILE A 19 -14.37 -5.38 -0.74
CA ILE A 19 -13.06 -4.72 -0.87
C ILE A 19 -12.62 -4.12 0.47
N GLN A 20 -13.53 -3.48 1.22
CA GLN A 20 -13.21 -2.94 2.54
C GLN A 20 -12.94 -4.04 3.56
N GLU A 21 -13.65 -5.16 3.52
CA GLU A 21 -13.39 -6.32 4.36
C GLU A 21 -12.02 -6.92 4.09
N LEU A 22 -11.64 -7.08 2.82
CA LEU A 22 -10.30 -7.51 2.42
C LEU A 22 -9.22 -6.56 2.97
N TYR A 23 -9.44 -5.25 2.86
CA TYR A 23 -8.51 -4.25 3.39
C TYR A 23 -8.41 -4.27 4.93
N ARG A 24 -9.51 -4.54 5.64
CA ARG A 24 -9.47 -4.72 7.11
C ARG A 24 -8.74 -6.01 7.47
N ALA A 25 -9.04 -7.12 6.78
CA ALA A 25 -8.43 -8.41 7.00
C ALA A 25 -6.91 -8.38 6.80
N SER A 26 -6.43 -7.60 5.81
CA SER A 26 -4.99 -7.44 5.56
C SER A 26 -4.22 -6.88 6.75
N LYS A 27 -4.89 -6.27 7.73
CA LYS A 27 -4.28 -5.67 8.93
C LYS A 27 -4.25 -6.60 10.15
N LEU A 28 -4.86 -7.78 10.06
CA LEU A 28 -5.02 -8.71 11.19
C LEU A 28 -3.88 -9.73 11.34
N GLY A 29 -2.79 -9.56 10.57
CA GLY A 29 -1.68 -10.51 10.56
C GLY A 29 -0.64 -10.33 11.66
N GLY A 30 -0.70 -9.25 12.43
CA GLY A 30 0.26 -8.97 13.52
C GLY A 30 1.35 -7.95 13.16
N VAL A 31 1.42 -7.51 11.91
CA VAL A 31 2.36 -6.47 11.46
C VAL A 31 1.98 -5.10 12.07
N PRO A 32 2.95 -4.29 12.54
CA PRO A 32 2.69 -2.93 12.99
C PRO A 32 1.93 -2.12 11.94
N GLN A 33 0.90 -1.38 12.37
CA GLN A 33 0.06 -0.60 11.44
C GLN A 33 0.86 0.48 10.71
N THR A 34 1.92 1.02 11.34
CA THR A 34 2.86 1.95 10.70
C THR A 34 3.62 1.32 9.55
N THR A 35 4.04 0.05 9.67
CA THR A 35 4.69 -0.69 8.59
C THR A 35 3.73 -0.96 7.43
N LEU A 36 2.48 -1.37 7.74
CA LEU A 36 1.47 -1.55 6.69
C LEU A 36 1.11 -0.24 6.00
N ALA A 37 1.10 0.88 6.73
CA ALA A 37 0.90 2.21 6.16
C ALA A 37 2.05 2.60 5.21
N LEU A 38 3.31 2.27 5.55
CA LEU A 38 4.46 2.46 4.66
C LEU A 38 4.31 1.64 3.37
N VAL A 39 3.94 0.36 3.48
CA VAL A 39 3.69 -0.52 2.32
C VAL A 39 2.61 0.06 1.42
N HIS A 40 1.48 0.45 2.01
CA HIS A 40 0.34 1.01 1.29
C HIS A 40 0.72 2.33 0.59
N LEU A 41 1.37 3.26 1.29
CA LEU A 41 1.83 4.53 0.71
C LEU A 41 2.84 4.30 -0.43
N ARG A 42 3.79 3.38 -0.26
CA ARG A 42 4.81 3.12 -1.27
C ARG A 42 4.21 2.51 -2.55
N CYS A 43 3.29 1.56 -2.42
CA CYS A 43 2.57 1.00 -3.56
C CYS A 43 1.79 2.10 -4.32
N SER A 44 1.06 2.96 -3.59
CA SER A 44 0.32 4.08 -4.16
C SER A 44 1.22 5.07 -4.90
N GLN A 45 2.42 5.38 -4.35
CA GLN A 45 3.41 6.24 -5.01
C GLN A 45 3.92 5.65 -6.33
N ILE A 46 4.25 4.35 -6.35
CA ILE A 46 4.74 3.66 -7.55
C ILE A 46 3.67 3.66 -8.64
N ASN A 47 2.41 3.43 -8.27
CA ASN A 47 1.29 3.41 -9.20
C ASN A 47 0.84 4.82 -9.66
N GLY A 48 1.34 5.89 -9.06
CA GLY A 48 0.93 7.26 -9.36
C GLY A 48 -0.52 7.58 -8.94
N ASP A 49 -1.04 6.87 -7.94
CA ASP A 49 -2.41 7.07 -7.45
C ASP A 49 -2.48 8.23 -6.45
N SER A 50 -2.69 9.45 -6.96
CA SER A 50 -2.79 10.65 -6.12
C SER A 50 -3.90 10.57 -5.05
N PHE A 51 -5.01 9.88 -5.35
CA PHE A 51 -6.13 9.72 -4.41
C PHE A 51 -5.70 8.89 -3.20
N CYS A 52 -5.06 7.74 -3.46
CA CYS A 52 -4.51 6.90 -2.39
C CYS A 52 -3.35 7.60 -1.68
N VAL A 53 -2.36 8.18 -2.39
CA VAL A 53 -1.20 8.83 -1.74
C VAL A 53 -1.62 9.86 -0.70
N SER A 54 -2.61 10.71 -1.01
CA SER A 54 -3.10 11.71 -0.05
C SER A 54 -3.79 11.08 1.16
N GLY A 55 -4.68 10.11 0.95
CA GLY A 55 -5.40 9.45 2.05
C GLY A 55 -4.49 8.56 2.90
N ASP A 56 -3.49 7.93 2.28
CA ASP A 56 -2.56 7.01 2.93
C ASP A 56 -1.55 7.77 3.78
N ALA A 57 -1.08 8.92 3.32
CA ALA A 57 -0.23 9.79 4.12
C ALA A 57 -0.96 10.26 5.38
N GLN A 58 -2.25 10.60 5.29
CA GLN A 58 -3.06 10.99 6.44
C GLN A 58 -3.23 9.83 7.43
N ARG A 59 -3.62 8.64 6.94
CA ARG A 59 -3.74 7.44 7.79
C ARG A 59 -2.41 7.02 8.42
N ALA A 60 -1.29 7.20 7.71
CA ALA A 60 0.03 6.91 8.24
C ALA A 60 0.36 7.81 9.44
N LYS A 61 0.02 9.10 9.37
CA LYS A 61 0.15 10.04 10.50
C LYS A 61 -0.73 9.62 11.67
N GLU A 62 -1.99 9.25 11.40
CA GLU A 62 -2.92 8.76 12.43
C GLU A 62 -2.45 7.47 13.10
N ALA A 63 -1.75 6.60 12.36
CA ALA A 63 -1.12 5.40 12.89
C ALA A 63 0.18 5.68 13.69
N GLY A 64 0.62 6.93 13.79
CA GLY A 64 1.83 7.33 14.53
C GLY A 64 3.13 7.20 13.74
N LEU A 65 3.08 7.15 12.41
CA LEU A 65 4.30 7.19 11.59
C LEU A 65 4.98 8.55 11.73
N SER A 66 6.30 8.55 11.93
CA SER A 66 7.08 9.79 12.03
C SER A 66 7.08 10.56 10.71
N GLU A 67 7.26 11.88 10.81
CA GLU A 67 7.32 12.75 9.64
C GLU A 67 8.52 12.43 8.74
N GLU A 68 9.68 12.10 9.34
CA GLU A 68 10.90 11.73 8.59
C GLU A 68 10.65 10.49 7.72
N LYS A 69 10.01 9.46 8.27
CA LYS A 69 9.61 8.27 7.50
C LYS A 69 8.59 8.63 6.42
N LEU A 70 7.56 9.39 6.77
CA LEU A 70 6.53 9.76 5.81
C LEU A 70 7.09 10.48 4.59
N LEU A 71 7.98 11.46 4.81
CA LEU A 71 8.59 12.26 3.75
C LEU A 71 9.65 11.47 2.95
N ALA A 72 10.41 10.60 3.62
CA ALA A 72 11.53 9.88 2.99
C ALA A 72 11.12 8.58 2.29
N VAL A 73 9.88 8.09 2.41
CA VAL A 73 9.51 6.73 1.94
C VAL A 73 9.71 6.54 0.42
N GLY A 74 9.60 7.60 -0.36
CA GLY A 74 9.89 7.55 -1.80
C GLY A 74 11.36 7.25 -2.13
N ALA A 75 12.26 7.51 -1.17
CA ALA A 75 13.71 7.33 -1.24
C ALA A 75 14.21 6.53 -0.02
N TRP A 76 13.50 5.47 0.37
CA TRP A 76 13.76 4.76 1.62
C TRP A 76 15.11 4.01 1.68
N ARG A 77 15.72 3.70 0.53
CA ARG A 77 16.88 2.78 0.43
C ARG A 77 18.12 3.29 1.16
N ASP A 78 18.40 4.58 1.08
CA ASP A 78 19.52 5.26 1.73
C ASP A 78 19.11 6.06 2.98
N ALA A 79 17.80 6.18 3.24
CA ALA A 79 17.28 6.82 4.45
C ALA A 79 17.53 5.97 5.71
N PRO A 80 18.06 6.55 6.81
CA PRO A 80 18.42 5.81 8.02
C PRO A 80 17.25 5.56 8.98
N PHE A 81 16.04 6.01 8.63
CA PHE A 81 14.90 6.03 9.57
C PHE A 81 14.20 4.68 9.72
N TYR A 82 14.42 3.75 8.79
CA TYR A 82 13.67 2.50 8.69
C TYR A 82 14.39 1.33 9.35
N THR A 83 13.65 0.50 10.07
CA THR A 83 14.16 -0.77 10.59
C THR A 83 14.38 -1.77 9.46
N GLU A 84 15.15 -2.83 9.71
CA GLU A 84 15.35 -3.90 8.72
C GLU A 84 14.03 -4.55 8.30
N ALA A 85 13.11 -4.82 9.23
CA ALA A 85 11.79 -5.34 8.93
C ALA A 85 11.02 -4.38 7.98
N GLU A 86 10.98 -3.08 8.27
CA GLU A 86 10.33 -2.08 7.41
C GLU A 86 10.98 -1.99 6.02
N ARG A 87 12.31 -2.08 5.94
CA ARG A 87 13.05 -2.10 4.68
C ARG A 87 12.66 -3.31 3.82
N VAL A 88 12.50 -4.47 4.44
CA VAL A 88 12.07 -5.68 3.73
C VAL A 88 10.61 -5.58 3.30
N ALA A 89 9.72 -5.06 4.15
CA ALA A 89 8.33 -4.79 3.76
C ALA A 89 8.23 -3.80 2.60
N LEU A 90 9.06 -2.75 2.59
CA LEU A 90 9.15 -1.80 1.46
C LEU A 90 9.71 -2.46 0.20
N ALA A 91 10.73 -3.32 0.31
CA ALA A 91 11.25 -4.08 -0.82
C ALA A 91 10.19 -5.01 -1.43
N LEU A 92 9.42 -5.73 -0.60
CA LEU A 92 8.27 -6.52 -1.03
C LEU A 92 7.20 -5.64 -1.70
N ALA A 93 6.92 -4.45 -1.15
CA ALA A 93 5.97 -3.51 -1.73
C ALA A 93 6.37 -3.09 -3.15
N GLU A 94 7.65 -2.77 -3.38
CA GLU A 94 8.13 -2.41 -4.71
C GLU A 94 8.10 -3.61 -5.67
N ALA A 95 8.55 -4.77 -5.23
CA ALA A 95 8.58 -6.01 -6.01
C ALA A 95 7.17 -6.46 -6.43
N GLY A 96 6.25 -6.54 -5.46
CA GLY A 96 4.86 -6.96 -5.69
C GLY A 96 4.00 -5.93 -6.41
N THR A 97 4.39 -4.65 -6.41
CA THR A 97 3.70 -3.63 -7.24
C THR A 97 4.17 -3.69 -8.69
N ARG A 98 5.46 -3.99 -8.93
CA ARG A 98 6.09 -3.98 -10.25
C ARG A 98 6.21 -5.38 -10.87
N LEU A 99 5.24 -6.26 -10.60
CA LEU A 99 5.24 -7.66 -11.07
C LEU A 99 5.45 -7.79 -12.59
N ALA A 100 4.89 -6.88 -13.38
CA ALA A 100 4.97 -6.93 -14.83
C ALA A 100 6.33 -6.46 -15.40
N ASP A 101 7.18 -5.83 -14.59
CA ASP A 101 8.43 -5.22 -15.05
C ASP A 101 9.59 -6.24 -15.13
N ARG A 102 9.43 -7.44 -14.56
CA ARG A 102 10.50 -8.41 -14.35
C ARG A 102 10.01 -9.83 -14.64
N SER A 103 10.90 -10.70 -15.14
CA SER A 103 10.62 -12.13 -15.29
C SER A 103 10.55 -12.86 -13.95
N GLU A 104 11.29 -12.38 -12.95
CA GLU A 104 11.30 -12.88 -11.57
C GLU A 104 11.08 -11.70 -10.61
N PRO A 105 9.82 -11.34 -10.33
CA PRO A 105 9.53 -10.13 -9.56
C PRO A 105 9.93 -10.20 -8.08
N LEU A 106 9.77 -11.37 -7.45
CA LEU A 106 10.22 -11.66 -6.09
C LEU A 106 11.28 -12.76 -6.15
N PRO A 107 12.58 -12.40 -6.16
CA PRO A 107 13.67 -13.37 -6.07
C PRO A 107 13.65 -14.12 -4.73
N ASP A 108 14.15 -15.35 -4.74
CA ASP A 108 14.24 -16.20 -3.55
C ASP A 108 15.00 -15.54 -2.40
N GLU A 109 16.04 -14.74 -2.68
CA GLU A 109 16.81 -14.04 -1.66
C GLU A 109 15.95 -13.01 -0.90
N LEU A 110 15.05 -12.31 -1.60
CA LEU A 110 14.13 -11.37 -0.96
C LEU A 110 13.11 -12.11 -0.10
N TRP A 111 12.62 -13.25 -0.56
CA TRP A 111 11.70 -14.09 0.22
C TRP A 111 12.37 -14.62 1.48
N GLN A 112 13.58 -15.17 1.35
CA GLN A 112 14.39 -15.66 2.48
C GLN A 112 14.64 -14.54 3.49
N GLU A 113 14.99 -13.33 3.03
CA GLU A 113 15.16 -12.19 3.93
C GLU A 113 13.84 -11.84 4.66
N ALA A 114 12.71 -11.82 3.96
CA ALA A 114 11.41 -11.54 4.55
C ALA A 114 11.04 -12.54 5.66
N THR A 115 11.33 -13.82 5.48
CA THR A 115 11.06 -14.86 6.50
C THR A 115 11.92 -14.73 7.76
N LYS A 116 12.99 -13.93 7.75
CA LYS A 116 13.78 -13.62 8.97
C LYS A 116 13.10 -12.59 9.87
N HIS A 117 12.25 -11.73 9.30
CA HIS A 117 11.59 -10.63 10.02
C HIS A 117 10.11 -10.88 10.28
N TYR A 118 9.47 -11.73 9.49
CA TYR A 118 8.02 -11.94 9.52
C TYR A 118 7.67 -13.43 9.51
N GLY A 119 6.75 -13.83 10.39
CA GLY A 119 6.09 -15.12 10.31
C GLY A 119 5.08 -15.19 9.16
N GLU A 120 4.56 -16.39 8.90
CA GLU A 120 3.65 -16.65 7.77
C GLU A 120 2.42 -15.71 7.75
N LYS A 121 1.77 -15.53 8.91
CA LYS A 121 0.58 -14.67 9.03
C LYS A 121 0.92 -13.18 8.84
N GLU A 122 2.11 -12.76 9.24
CA GLU A 122 2.59 -11.40 9.04
C GLU A 122 2.94 -11.14 7.57
N LEU A 123 3.62 -12.09 6.92
CA LEU A 123 3.87 -12.05 5.48
C LEU A 123 2.56 -12.00 4.68
N ALA A 124 1.57 -12.81 5.05
CA ALA A 124 0.24 -12.76 4.44
C ALA A 124 -0.38 -11.37 4.57
N SER A 125 -0.22 -10.71 5.72
CA SER A 125 -0.69 -9.34 5.94
C SER A 125 0.03 -8.30 5.07
N VAL A 126 1.35 -8.41 4.91
CA VAL A 126 2.11 -7.56 3.98
C VAL A 126 1.64 -7.78 2.54
N LEU A 127 1.56 -9.03 2.08
CA LEU A 127 1.17 -9.36 0.70
C LEU A 127 -0.28 -8.97 0.38
N LEU A 128 -1.22 -9.20 1.29
CA LEU A 128 -2.61 -8.76 1.14
C LEU A 128 -2.70 -7.23 1.07
N THR A 129 -1.88 -6.52 1.86
CA THR A 129 -1.82 -5.06 1.81
C THR A 129 -1.31 -4.58 0.46
N ILE A 130 -0.25 -5.20 -0.09
CA ILE A 130 0.26 -4.90 -1.44
C ILE A 130 -0.83 -5.14 -2.48
N ALA A 131 -1.52 -6.29 -2.42
CA ALA A 131 -2.54 -6.68 -3.39
C ALA A 131 -3.73 -5.72 -3.38
N VAL A 132 -4.28 -5.41 -2.20
CA VAL A 132 -5.44 -4.52 -2.08
C VAL A 132 -5.10 -3.07 -2.43
N THR A 133 -3.89 -2.59 -2.12
CA THR A 133 -3.44 -1.27 -2.61
C THR A 133 -3.37 -1.25 -4.13
N ASN A 134 -2.83 -2.30 -4.74
CA ASN A 134 -2.74 -2.43 -6.19
C ASN A 134 -4.12 -2.51 -6.86
N LEU A 135 -5.12 -3.11 -6.19
CA LEU A 135 -6.51 -3.07 -6.59
C LEU A 135 -7.04 -1.64 -6.56
N PHE A 136 -6.88 -0.91 -5.44
CA PHE A 136 -7.32 0.48 -5.34
C PHE A 136 -6.70 1.36 -6.42
N SER A 137 -5.40 1.26 -6.65
CA SER A 137 -4.71 2.01 -7.71
C SER A 137 -5.27 1.71 -9.09
N ARG A 138 -5.61 0.45 -9.40
CA ARG A 138 -6.23 0.09 -10.68
C ARG A 138 -7.61 0.71 -10.85
N LEU A 139 -8.42 0.78 -9.79
CA LEU A 139 -9.71 1.46 -9.83
C LEU A 139 -9.55 2.98 -10.00
N ASN A 140 -8.68 3.60 -9.21
CA ASN A 140 -8.53 5.06 -9.17
C ASN A 140 -7.81 5.63 -10.40
N VAL A 141 -6.64 5.08 -10.74
CA VAL A 141 -5.78 5.63 -11.81
C VAL A 141 -6.47 5.48 -13.18
N THR A 142 -7.07 4.32 -13.45
CA THR A 142 -7.75 4.08 -14.74
C THR A 142 -8.99 4.94 -14.91
N THR A 143 -9.63 5.39 -13.82
CA THR A 143 -10.80 6.28 -13.85
C THR A 143 -10.47 7.74 -13.52
N ARG A 144 -9.18 8.09 -13.34
CA ARG A 144 -8.68 9.46 -13.06
C ARG A 144 -9.29 10.08 -11.79
N GLN A 145 -9.43 9.31 -10.72
CA GLN A 145 -9.87 9.85 -9.42
C GLN A 145 -8.81 10.84 -8.87
N PRO A 146 -9.16 12.11 -8.64
CA PRO A 146 -8.20 13.10 -8.14
C PRO A 146 -8.07 13.02 -6.62
N ALA A 147 -6.91 13.37 -6.08
CA ALA A 147 -6.75 13.63 -4.66
C ALA A 147 -7.76 14.68 -4.15
N GLY A 148 -8.18 14.56 -2.90
CA GLY A 148 -9.11 15.51 -2.27
C GLY A 148 -10.57 15.40 -2.71
N SER A 149 -10.94 14.42 -3.54
CA SER A 149 -12.34 14.20 -3.95
C SER A 149 -13.23 13.51 -2.91
N ARG A 150 -12.77 13.32 -1.66
CA ARG A 150 -13.56 12.59 -0.65
C ARG A 150 -14.69 13.45 -0.07
N GLU A 151 -15.90 12.90 -0.18
CA GLU A 151 -17.06 13.15 0.67
C GLU A 151 -17.09 12.26 1.94
N TRP A 152 -16.04 11.47 2.24
CA TRP A 152 -15.99 10.61 3.44
C TRP A 152 -15.58 11.34 4.74
N ASP A 153 -15.38 12.66 4.69
CA ASP A 153 -15.13 13.55 5.83
C ASP A 153 -16.33 14.48 6.13
N ARG A 154 -17.55 14.11 5.69
CA ARG A 154 -18.81 14.72 6.16
C ARG A 154 -19.61 13.74 7.00
#